data_AF-A0A836K2J5-F1
#
_entry.id   AF-A0A836K2J5-F1
#
_cell.length_a   1.000
_cell.length_b   1.000
_cell.length_c   1.000
_cell.angle_alpha   90.00
_cell.angle_beta   90.00
_cell.angle_gamma   90.00
#
_symmetry.space_group_name_H-M   'P 1'
#
loop_
_entity.id
_entity.type
_entity.pdbx_description
1 polymer ?
#
loop_
_entity_poly.entity_id
_entity_poly.type
_entity_poly.pdbx_seq_one_letter_code
_entity_poly.pdbx_strand_id
1 'polypeptide(L)'
;IKMFSSLFLILANIVLQDLKQEIVTTNNIVSPFYFRYVNDIVLSVHKDKVENVLELFNSYHERKRFTVDFGDENGINFLDVKLMRQERRLSSTFIKDHACEEDHCGVVYKINCLDCESSYIGQTKRKLKTRIKEQVDIRRSTSEMEDEVRCAFVVLLMGGYWVADCFPMAVTSLIPIVLFPALGILSTADTCACYMNDTIMVFIGGLILAIAIEHSNLHLRIALGVMKTVGCSHARLLGGLCAVTTFISMWVSNTAATAMMVPIIFAVLRELEQVLNDFFCLISDSMYEILYK
;
A
#
# COMPACT_ATOMS: atom_id res chain seq x y z
N ILE A 1 7.04 -1.38 -20.47
CA ILE A 1 8.46 -1.58 -20.87
C ILE A 1 9.47 -1.05 -19.84
N LYS A 2 9.27 0.12 -19.20
CA LYS A 2 10.14 0.59 -18.09
C LYS A 2 10.15 -0.31 -16.85
N MET A 3 9.01 -0.90 -16.49
CA MET A 3 8.86 -1.80 -15.33
C MET A 3 9.70 -3.10 -15.43
N PHE A 4 9.89 -3.62 -16.64
CA PHE A 4 10.72 -4.81 -16.89
C PHE A 4 12.23 -4.52 -16.75
N SER A 5 12.66 -3.27 -16.95
CA SER A 5 14.08 -2.89 -16.80
C SER A 5 14.50 -2.85 -15.34
N SER A 6 13.63 -2.34 -14.45
CA SER A 6 13.92 -2.26 -13.02
C SER A 6 13.95 -3.64 -12.37
N LEU A 7 13.02 -4.53 -12.75
CA LEU A 7 12.99 -5.91 -12.26
C LEU A 7 14.23 -6.72 -12.68
N PHE A 8 14.73 -6.51 -13.91
CA PHE A 8 15.94 -7.16 -14.41
C PHE A 8 17.20 -6.74 -13.62
N LEU A 9 17.31 -5.46 -13.27
CA LEU A 9 18.41 -4.94 -12.44
C LEU A 9 18.38 -5.51 -11.02
N ILE A 10 17.19 -5.66 -10.44
CA ILE A 10 17.01 -6.22 -9.09
C ILE A 10 17.36 -7.71 -9.08
N LEU A 11 16.82 -8.50 -10.02
CA LEU A 11 17.10 -9.93 -10.13
C LEU A 11 18.59 -10.20 -10.43
N ALA A 12 19.22 -9.39 -11.28
CA ALA A 12 20.65 -9.50 -11.57
C ALA A 12 21.56 -9.10 -10.39
N ASN A 13 21.05 -8.35 -9.41
CA ASN A 13 21.79 -8.04 -8.18
C ASN A 13 21.66 -9.16 -7.15
N ILE A 14 20.46 -9.72 -6.97
CA ILE A 14 20.19 -10.83 -6.04
C ILE A 14 21.00 -12.07 -6.45
N VAL A 15 20.86 -12.51 -7.70
CA VAL A 15 21.56 -13.71 -8.22
C VAL A 15 23.09 -13.57 -8.12
N LEU A 16 23.63 -12.36 -8.30
CA LEU A 16 25.08 -12.15 -8.21
C LEU A 16 25.60 -11.93 -6.79
N GLN A 17 24.78 -11.48 -5.85
CA GLN A 17 25.12 -11.49 -4.42
C GLN A 17 25.23 -12.93 -3.90
N ASP A 18 24.31 -13.80 -4.30
CA ASP A 18 24.37 -15.24 -3.98
C ASP A 18 25.64 -15.89 -4.55
N LEU A 19 25.98 -15.58 -5.82
CA LEU A 19 27.22 -16.01 -6.46
C LEU A 19 28.49 -15.56 -5.71
N LYS A 20 28.51 -14.30 -5.25
CA LYS A 20 29.63 -13.78 -4.43
C LYS A 20 29.76 -14.56 -3.13
N GLN A 21 28.64 -14.83 -2.46
CA GLN A 21 28.64 -15.57 -1.20
C GLN A 21 29.14 -17.01 -1.39
N GLU A 22 28.76 -17.65 -2.50
CA GLU A 22 29.20 -19.00 -2.84
C GLU A 22 30.70 -19.06 -3.20
N ILE A 23 31.23 -18.06 -3.92
CA ILE A 23 32.68 -17.94 -4.21
C ILE A 23 33.51 -17.85 -2.93
N VAL A 24 33.04 -17.07 -1.94
CA VAL A 24 33.72 -16.92 -0.64
C VAL A 24 33.68 -18.21 0.17
N THR A 25 32.54 -18.91 0.14
CA THR A 25 32.29 -20.11 0.94
C THR A 25 32.99 -21.37 0.38
N THR A 26 32.94 -21.58 -0.93
CA THR A 26 33.42 -22.82 -1.58
C THR A 26 34.94 -22.87 -1.73
N ASN A 27 35.60 -21.72 -1.93
CA ASN A 27 37.05 -21.70 -2.24
C ASN A 27 37.93 -21.12 -1.12
N ASN A 28 37.34 -20.73 0.01
CA ASN A 28 38.00 -20.08 1.14
C ASN A 28 38.92 -18.93 0.66
N ILE A 29 38.40 -18.10 -0.25
CA ILE A 29 39.12 -16.98 -0.87
C ILE A 29 38.73 -15.72 -0.11
N VAL A 30 39.64 -15.24 0.75
CA VAL A 30 39.55 -13.89 1.31
C VAL A 30 40.08 -12.95 0.24
N SER A 31 39.21 -12.49 -0.66
CA SER A 31 39.58 -11.46 -1.63
C SER A 31 39.53 -10.09 -0.96
N PRO A 32 40.64 -9.32 -0.89
CA PRO A 32 40.62 -7.97 -0.36
C PRO A 32 39.91 -6.96 -1.28
N PHE A 33 39.55 -7.34 -2.51
CA PHE A 33 39.02 -6.41 -3.52
C PHE A 33 38.14 -7.12 -4.56
N TYR A 34 36.84 -6.80 -4.57
CA TYR A 34 35.86 -7.22 -5.58
C TYR A 34 35.05 -6.00 -6.02
N PHE A 35 35.11 -5.67 -7.32
CA PHE A 35 34.36 -4.57 -7.91
C PHE A 35 33.69 -5.04 -9.20
N ARG A 36 32.43 -4.68 -9.40
CA ARG A 36 31.64 -5.05 -10.58
C ARG A 36 31.02 -3.81 -11.21
N TYR A 37 31.06 -3.76 -12.53
CA TYR A 37 30.34 -2.77 -13.32
C TYR A 37 29.61 -3.46 -14.49
N VAL A 38 28.28 -3.61 -14.35
CA VAL A 38 27.39 -4.24 -15.34
C VAL A 38 27.82 -5.67 -15.72
N ASN A 39 28.66 -5.82 -16.75
CA ASN A 39 29.17 -7.09 -17.28
C ASN A 39 30.64 -7.33 -16.91
N ASP A 40 31.38 -6.31 -16.47
CA ASP A 40 32.82 -6.39 -16.20
C ASP A 40 33.06 -6.54 -14.69
N ILE A 41 33.94 -7.47 -14.32
CA ILE A 41 34.24 -7.80 -12.93
C ILE A 41 35.76 -7.71 -12.74
N VAL A 42 36.20 -6.99 -11.71
CA VAL A 42 37.58 -7.03 -11.23
C VAL A 42 37.60 -7.63 -9.84
N LEU A 43 38.40 -8.68 -9.71
CA LEU A 43 38.56 -9.44 -8.48
C LEU A 43 40.05 -9.69 -8.24
N SER A 44 40.50 -9.50 -7.01
CA SER A 44 41.84 -9.92 -6.59
C SER A 44 41.78 -11.38 -6.13
N VAL A 45 42.52 -12.26 -6.81
CA VAL A 45 42.64 -13.69 -6.50
C VAL A 45 44.10 -14.12 -6.57
N HIS A 46 44.47 -15.13 -5.78
CA HIS A 46 45.77 -15.80 -5.93
C HIS A 46 45.87 -16.47 -7.31
N LYS A 47 47.03 -16.40 -7.97
CA LYS A 47 47.21 -16.90 -9.36
C LYS A 47 46.75 -18.36 -9.52
N ASP A 48 47.03 -19.20 -8.53
CA ASP A 48 46.70 -20.64 -8.56
C ASP A 48 45.19 -20.94 -8.48
N LYS A 49 44.35 -19.96 -8.13
CA LYS A 49 42.89 -20.12 -7.99
C LYS A 49 42.09 -19.42 -9.10
N VAL A 50 42.76 -18.76 -10.05
CA VAL A 50 42.08 -17.97 -11.09
C VAL A 50 41.24 -18.87 -12.00
N GLU A 51 41.78 -20.02 -12.41
CA GLU A 51 41.09 -20.98 -13.28
C GLU A 51 39.84 -21.56 -12.61
N ASN A 52 39.94 -21.98 -11.34
CA ASN A 52 38.80 -22.49 -10.57
C ASN A 52 37.68 -21.46 -10.43
N VAL A 53 38.02 -20.17 -10.27
CA VAL A 53 37.04 -19.09 -10.20
C VAL A 53 36.37 -18.89 -11.57
N LEU A 54 37.15 -18.93 -12.66
CA LEU A 54 36.61 -18.81 -14.02
C LEU A 54 35.67 -19.95 -14.38
N GLU A 55 35.99 -21.19 -14.00
CA GLU A 55 35.12 -22.35 -14.21
C GLU A 55 33.81 -22.21 -13.42
N LEU A 56 33.86 -21.73 -12.18
CA LEU A 56 32.66 -21.48 -11.37
C LEU A 56 31.76 -20.37 -11.97
N PHE A 57 32.34 -19.31 -12.53
CA PHE A 57 31.56 -18.29 -13.23
C PHE A 57 30.90 -18.84 -14.50
N ASN A 58 31.60 -19.71 -15.21
CA ASN A 58 31.11 -20.32 -16.45
C ASN A 58 30.14 -21.48 -16.22
N SER A 59 30.13 -22.11 -15.04
CA SER A 59 29.15 -23.15 -14.69
C SER A 59 27.75 -22.60 -14.47
N TYR A 60 27.62 -21.30 -14.16
CA TYR A 60 26.35 -20.67 -13.81
C TYR A 60 25.46 -20.36 -15.02
N HIS A 61 26.00 -20.22 -16.24
CA HIS A 61 25.19 -19.84 -17.39
C HIS A 61 25.73 -20.33 -18.74
N GLU A 62 25.01 -21.25 -19.39
CA GLU A 62 25.42 -21.89 -20.66
C GLU A 62 25.65 -20.92 -21.83
N ARG A 63 24.94 -19.78 -21.84
CA ARG A 63 24.99 -18.80 -22.95
C ARG A 63 26.00 -17.66 -22.77
N LYS A 64 26.63 -17.47 -21.61
CA LYS A 64 27.58 -16.37 -21.36
C LYS A 64 28.86 -16.92 -20.76
N ARG A 65 29.93 -16.86 -21.55
CA ARG A 65 31.28 -17.26 -21.11
C ARG A 65 32.05 -16.02 -20.67
N PHE A 66 32.51 -16.02 -19.43
CA PHE A 66 33.44 -15.04 -18.90
C PHE A 66 34.84 -15.33 -19.44
N THR A 67 35.59 -14.27 -19.70
CA THR A 67 37.01 -14.29 -20.06
C THR A 67 37.80 -13.56 -18.98
N VAL A 68 39.04 -13.97 -18.76
CA VAL A 68 39.91 -13.38 -17.74
C VAL A 68 41.08 -12.67 -18.42
N ASP A 69 41.27 -11.41 -18.06
CA ASP A 69 42.46 -10.62 -18.41
C ASP A 69 43.35 -10.48 -17.18
N PHE A 70 44.66 -10.63 -17.39
CA PHE A 70 45.65 -10.48 -16.32
C PHE A 70 46.21 -9.06 -16.32
N GLY A 71 46.46 -8.52 -15.13
CA GLY A 71 47.15 -7.24 -14.96
C GLY A 71 48.67 -7.39 -15.07
N ASP A 72 49.30 -6.53 -15.86
CA ASP A 72 50.77 -6.45 -15.99
C ASP A 72 51.39 -5.55 -14.90
N GLU A 73 52.72 -5.39 -14.92
CA GLU A 73 53.47 -4.51 -13.99
C GLU A 73 53.02 -3.04 -14.04
N ASN A 74 52.44 -2.63 -15.16
CA ASN A 74 51.90 -1.28 -15.38
C ASN A 74 50.45 -1.11 -14.90
N GLY A 75 49.86 -2.13 -14.26
CA GLY A 75 48.48 -2.15 -13.80
C GLY A 75 47.51 -2.81 -14.79
N ILE A 76 46.27 -3.03 -14.34
CA ILE A 76 45.19 -3.57 -15.17
C ILE A 76 44.26 -2.45 -15.61
N ASN A 77 43.87 -2.47 -16.88
CA ASN A 77 42.85 -1.57 -17.38
C ASN A 77 41.48 -2.13 -17.02
N PHE A 78 40.72 -1.37 -16.24
CA PHE A 78 39.32 -1.65 -15.99
C PHE A 78 38.49 -0.47 -16.47
N LEU A 79 37.89 -0.65 -17.65
CA LEU A 79 37.22 0.44 -18.38
C LEU A 79 38.23 1.58 -18.62
N ASP A 80 37.86 2.82 -18.30
CA ASP A 80 38.72 4.01 -18.47
C ASP A 80 39.54 4.36 -17.19
N VAL A 81 39.66 3.39 -16.28
CA VAL A 81 40.47 3.48 -15.06
C VAL A 81 41.63 2.50 -15.15
N LYS A 82 42.85 3.01 -15.00
CA LYS A 82 44.03 2.15 -14.85
C LYS A 82 44.25 1.87 -13.37
N LEU A 83 44.09 0.61 -12.98
CA LEU A 83 44.34 0.14 -11.62
C LEU A 83 45.81 -0.26 -11.49
N MET A 84 46.59 0.56 -10.79
CA MET A 84 48.01 0.30 -10.53
C MET A 84 48.21 -0.17 -9.10
N ARG A 85 49.06 -1.17 -8.93
CA ARG A 85 49.42 -1.71 -7.61
C ARG A 85 50.68 -1.01 -7.10
N GLN A 86 50.54 -0.17 -6.07
CA GLN A 86 51.69 0.40 -5.34
C GLN A 86 51.84 -0.33 -4.00
N GLU A 87 52.77 -1.28 -3.94
CA GLU A 87 53.13 -2.08 -2.76
C GLU A 87 51.94 -2.68 -1.98
N ARG A 88 51.33 -1.91 -1.05
CA ARG A 88 50.19 -2.28 -0.19
C ARG A 88 48.88 -1.54 -0.49
N ARG A 89 48.84 -0.66 -1.48
CA ARG A 89 47.65 0.10 -1.89
C ARG A 89 47.40 -0.02 -3.39
N LEU A 90 46.11 -0.09 -3.75
CA LEU A 90 45.65 0.07 -5.11
C LEU A 90 45.50 1.57 -5.38
N SER A 91 46.18 2.08 -6.40
CA SER A 91 46.07 3.47 -6.86
C SER A 91 45.42 3.49 -8.23
N SER A 92 44.42 4.35 -8.42
CA SER A 92 43.69 4.50 -9.68
C SER A 92 44.01 5.85 -10.29
N THR A 93 44.44 5.88 -11.56
CA THR A 93 44.67 7.13 -12.30
C THR A 93 43.68 7.22 -13.46
N PHE A 94 43.08 8.39 -13.66
CA PHE A 94 42.17 8.68 -14.77
C PHE A 94 42.96 9.05 -16.02
N ILE A 95 42.55 8.55 -17.18
CA ILE A 95 43.30 8.74 -18.43
C ILE A 95 43.04 10.14 -19.07
N LYS A 96 42.12 10.96 -18.54
CA LYS A 96 41.88 12.34 -19.02
C LYS A 96 41.50 13.31 -17.90
N ASP A 97 42.39 14.25 -17.61
CA ASP A 97 42.13 15.44 -16.79
C ASP A 97 41.56 16.57 -17.66
N HIS A 98 40.37 17.10 -17.34
CA HIS A 98 39.99 18.50 -17.58
C HIS A 98 38.74 18.89 -16.78
N ALA A 99 38.70 20.15 -16.33
CA ALA A 99 37.68 20.78 -15.48
C ALA A 99 36.23 20.61 -15.99
N CYS A 100 35.29 20.41 -15.06
CA CYS A 100 33.95 19.86 -15.32
C CYS A 100 32.88 20.95 -15.54
N GLU A 101 32.43 21.10 -16.79
CA GLU A 101 31.19 21.78 -17.20
C GLU A 101 30.05 20.74 -17.32
N GLU A 102 28.84 21.05 -16.84
CA GLU A 102 27.71 20.11 -16.66
C GLU A 102 27.16 19.45 -17.95
N ASP A 103 27.63 19.89 -19.12
CA ASP A 103 27.19 19.42 -20.44
C ASP A 103 28.13 18.38 -21.09
N HIS A 104 29.25 18.04 -20.46
CA HIS A 104 30.23 17.12 -21.04
C HIS A 104 29.86 15.64 -20.90
N CYS A 105 30.23 14.87 -21.91
CA CYS A 105 30.20 13.40 -21.95
C CYS A 105 31.63 12.86 -21.75
N GLY A 106 31.78 11.69 -21.16
CA GLY A 106 33.08 11.02 -20.96
C GLY A 106 33.76 11.37 -19.63
N VAL A 107 33.09 12.09 -18.74
CA VAL A 107 33.64 12.58 -17.48
C VAL A 107 33.35 11.59 -16.35
N VAL A 108 34.31 11.41 -15.44
CA VAL A 108 34.10 10.65 -14.20
C VAL A 108 33.61 11.59 -13.12
N TYR A 109 32.50 11.23 -12.48
CA TYR A 109 31.93 11.96 -11.35
C TYR A 109 31.92 11.08 -10.10
N LYS A 110 32.14 11.72 -8.95
CA LYS A 110 32.07 11.10 -7.62
C LYS A 110 30.90 11.71 -6.87
N ILE A 111 29.95 10.88 -6.47
CA ILE A 111 28.84 11.27 -5.58
C ILE A 111 29.04 10.58 -4.26
N ASN A 112 29.19 11.37 -3.21
CA ASN A 112 29.29 10.84 -1.86
C ASN A 112 27.90 10.46 -1.36
N CYS A 113 27.80 9.34 -0.65
CA CYS A 113 26.62 9.07 0.15
C CYS A 113 26.55 10.11 1.29
N LEU A 114 25.35 10.58 1.61
CA LEU A 114 25.15 11.52 2.71
C LEU A 114 25.12 10.80 4.06
N ASP A 115 24.75 9.51 4.05
CA ASP A 115 24.45 8.72 5.24
C ASP A 115 25.56 7.70 5.57
N CYS A 116 26.61 7.58 4.76
CA CYS A 116 27.76 6.72 5.03
C CYS A 116 29.02 7.14 4.26
N GLU A 117 30.18 6.55 4.60
CA GLU A 117 31.48 6.83 3.95
C GLU A 117 31.60 6.29 2.51
N SER A 118 30.55 5.66 1.98
CA SER A 118 30.59 5.13 0.61
C SER A 118 30.44 6.25 -0.43
N SER A 119 31.18 6.14 -1.52
CA SER A 119 31.09 7.07 -2.64
C SER A 119 30.86 6.33 -3.96
N TYR A 120 29.83 6.72 -4.69
CA TYR A 120 29.55 6.23 -6.03
C TYR A 120 30.44 6.96 -7.04
N ILE A 121 31.26 6.20 -7.77
CA ILE A 121 32.12 6.72 -8.83
C ILE A 121 31.59 6.14 -10.15
N GLY A 122 31.20 7.00 -11.08
CA GLY A 122 30.63 6.60 -12.37
C GLY A 122 31.19 7.44 -13.51
N GLN A 123 31.18 6.88 -14.72
CA GLN A 123 31.59 7.57 -15.93
C GLN A 123 30.40 7.83 -16.85
N THR A 124 30.34 9.02 -17.45
CA THR A 124 29.24 9.40 -18.33
C THR A 124 29.51 9.02 -19.78
N LYS A 125 28.65 8.21 -20.43
CA LYS A 125 28.62 8.08 -21.91
C LYS A 125 27.66 9.07 -22.59
N ARG A 126 26.77 9.70 -21.80
CA ARG A 126 25.77 10.72 -22.16
C ARG A 126 25.95 11.92 -21.23
N LYS A 127 25.34 13.07 -21.49
CA LYS A 127 25.51 14.29 -20.67
C LYS A 127 25.37 14.02 -19.16
N LEU A 128 26.27 14.60 -18.36
CA LEU A 128 26.34 14.43 -16.90
C LEU A 128 25.01 14.77 -16.20
N LYS A 129 24.34 15.84 -16.62
CA LYS A 129 23.01 16.24 -16.14
C LYS A 129 21.95 15.14 -16.23
N THR A 130 21.95 14.35 -17.30
CA THR A 130 21.00 13.26 -17.49
C THR A 130 21.24 12.12 -16.49
N ARG A 131 22.50 11.85 -16.13
CA ARG A 131 22.87 10.80 -15.17
C ARG A 131 22.59 11.20 -13.73
N ILE A 132 22.86 12.46 -13.37
CA ILE A 132 22.49 13.00 -12.07
C ILE A 132 20.97 12.89 -11.89
N LYS A 133 20.19 13.22 -12.93
CA LYS A 133 18.73 13.05 -12.91
C LYS A 133 18.31 11.59 -12.73
N GLU A 134 18.89 10.66 -13.47
CA GLU A 134 18.60 9.22 -13.33
C GLU A 134 18.90 8.70 -11.91
N GLN A 135 20.00 9.13 -11.28
CA GLN A 135 20.32 8.71 -9.91
C GLN A 135 19.40 9.34 -8.86
N VAL A 136 19.02 10.60 -9.04
CA VAL A 136 17.99 11.23 -8.20
C VAL A 136 16.65 10.49 -8.36
N ASP A 137 16.29 10.11 -9.58
CA ASP A 137 15.08 9.32 -9.87
C ASP A 137 15.16 7.92 -9.24
N ILE A 138 16.31 7.24 -9.28
CA ILE A 138 16.52 5.93 -8.62
C ILE A 138 16.43 6.07 -7.10
N ARG A 139 17.08 7.08 -6.52
CA ARG A 139 17.02 7.34 -5.08
C ARG A 139 15.58 7.62 -4.65
N ARG A 140 14.86 8.44 -5.42
CA ARG A 140 13.45 8.73 -5.21
C ARG A 140 12.58 7.48 -5.31
N SER A 141 12.79 6.61 -6.29
CA SER A 141 12.05 5.35 -6.40
C SER A 141 12.34 4.39 -5.24
N THR A 142 13.54 4.44 -4.68
CA THR A 142 13.92 3.59 -3.53
C THR A 142 13.24 4.09 -2.26
N SER A 143 13.19 5.40 -2.02
CA SER A 143 12.44 5.98 -0.91
C SER A 143 10.93 5.78 -1.05
N GLU A 144 10.38 5.97 -2.25
CA GLU A 144 8.96 5.75 -2.52
C GLU A 144 8.56 4.28 -2.22
N MET A 145 9.41 3.31 -2.55
CA MET A 145 9.13 1.90 -2.27
C MET A 145 9.14 1.56 -0.76
N GLU A 146 9.97 2.23 0.04
CA GLU A 146 9.92 2.06 1.50
C GLU A 146 8.63 2.61 2.10
N ASP A 147 8.16 3.77 1.62
CA ASP A 147 6.92 4.39 2.07
C ASP A 147 5.69 3.57 1.65
N GLU A 148 5.70 3.00 0.44
CA GLU A 148 4.65 2.08 -0.05
C GLU A 148 4.49 0.85 0.85
N VAL A 149 5.61 0.23 1.28
CA VAL A 149 5.57 -0.94 2.17
C VAL A 149 5.05 -0.57 3.56
N ARG A 150 5.45 0.60 4.09
CA ARG A 150 4.94 1.10 5.39
C ARG A 150 3.45 1.41 5.32
N CYS A 151 2.97 2.00 4.23
CA CYS A 151 1.55 2.19 3.96
C CYS A 151 0.78 0.87 3.94
N ALA A 152 1.27 -0.11 3.18
CA ALA A 152 0.65 -1.42 3.05
C ALA A 152 0.52 -2.13 4.40
N PHE A 153 1.53 -2.01 5.27
CA PHE A 153 1.47 -2.54 6.63
C PHE A 153 0.31 -1.95 7.45
N VAL A 154 0.13 -0.63 7.43
CA VAL A 154 -0.97 0.03 8.16
C VAL A 154 -2.32 -0.39 7.61
N VAL A 155 -2.47 -0.49 6.28
CA VAL A 155 -3.72 -0.93 5.64
C VAL A 155 -4.07 -2.36 6.01
N LEU A 156 -3.10 -3.28 5.99
CA LEU A 156 -3.31 -4.67 6.39
C LEU A 156 -3.68 -4.79 7.87
N LEU A 157 -3.04 -3.99 8.73
CA LEU A 157 -3.36 -3.92 10.16
C LEU A 157 -4.81 -3.45 10.37
N MET A 158 -5.23 -2.38 9.70
CA MET A 158 -6.61 -1.89 9.77
C MET A 158 -7.62 -2.92 9.24
N GLY A 159 -7.31 -3.57 8.12
CA GLY A 159 -8.14 -4.63 7.55
C GLY A 159 -8.31 -5.79 8.52
N GLY A 160 -7.22 -6.20 9.18
CA GLY A 160 -7.25 -7.22 10.24
C GLY A 160 -8.15 -6.83 11.40
N TYR A 161 -8.06 -5.58 11.88
CA TYR A 161 -8.90 -5.08 12.97
C TYR A 161 -10.38 -4.95 12.60
N TRP A 162 -10.70 -4.58 11.35
CA TRP A 162 -12.09 -4.56 10.88
C TRP A 162 -12.70 -5.96 10.77
N VAL A 163 -11.93 -6.95 10.31
CA VAL A 163 -12.42 -8.34 10.24
C VAL A 163 -12.58 -8.95 11.63
N ALA A 164 -11.68 -8.63 12.55
CA ALA A 164 -11.71 -9.14 13.92
C ALA A 164 -12.71 -8.42 14.84
N ASP A 165 -13.25 -7.28 14.41
CA ASP A 165 -14.15 -6.39 15.18
C ASP A 165 -13.67 -6.14 16.63
N CYS A 166 -12.34 -6.09 16.81
CA CYS A 166 -11.70 -6.01 18.13
C CYS A 166 -11.85 -4.60 18.75
N PHE A 167 -11.88 -3.58 17.89
CA PHE A 167 -12.15 -2.19 18.24
C PHE A 167 -13.30 -1.66 17.40
N PRO A 168 -14.09 -0.69 17.93
CA PRO A 168 -15.12 -0.05 17.14
C PRO A 168 -14.56 0.49 15.82
N MET A 169 -15.33 0.34 14.73
CA MET A 169 -14.91 0.74 13.37
C MET A 169 -14.32 2.16 13.32
N ALA A 170 -14.88 3.08 14.11
CA ALA A 170 -14.43 4.47 14.23
C ALA A 170 -13.06 4.63 14.92
N VAL A 171 -12.72 3.78 15.88
CA VAL A 171 -11.40 3.81 16.55
C VAL A 171 -10.34 3.26 15.61
N THR A 172 -10.65 2.14 14.95
CA THR A 172 -9.77 1.53 13.94
C THR A 172 -9.50 2.50 12.79
N SER A 173 -10.51 3.26 12.36
CA SER A 173 -10.34 4.24 11.28
C SER A 173 -9.47 5.43 11.66
N LEU A 174 -9.20 5.71 12.94
CA LEU A 174 -8.32 6.82 13.38
C LEU A 174 -6.84 6.42 13.51
N ILE A 175 -6.51 5.13 13.40
CA ILE A 175 -5.15 4.59 13.49
C ILE A 175 -4.15 5.31 12.56
N PRO A 176 -4.47 5.59 11.28
CA PRO A 176 -3.57 6.31 10.37
C PRO A 176 -3.11 7.68 10.88
N ILE A 177 -3.95 8.40 11.62
CA ILE A 177 -3.61 9.74 12.17
C ILE A 177 -2.36 9.69 13.04
N VAL A 178 -2.14 8.57 13.74
CA VAL A 178 -0.98 8.38 14.61
C VAL A 178 0.14 7.62 13.89
N LEU A 179 -0.20 6.56 13.15
CA LEU A 179 0.81 5.70 12.52
C LEU A 179 1.47 6.34 11.28
N PHE A 180 0.76 7.12 10.48
CA PHE A 180 1.36 7.74 9.29
C PHE A 180 2.47 8.75 9.63
N PRO A 181 2.29 9.65 10.62
CA PRO A 181 3.37 10.53 11.07
C PRO A 181 4.47 9.77 11.80
N ALA A 182 4.14 8.74 12.59
CA ALA A 182 5.13 7.95 13.31
C ALA A 182 6.06 7.14 12.38
N LEU A 183 5.54 6.68 11.24
CA LEU A 183 6.29 5.93 10.23
C LEU A 183 6.94 6.84 9.16
N GLY A 184 6.75 8.15 9.27
CA GLY A 184 7.29 9.14 8.32
C GLY A 184 6.64 9.11 6.94
N ILE A 185 5.46 8.51 6.81
CA ILE A 185 4.74 8.37 5.52
C ILE A 185 4.12 9.70 5.10
N LEU A 186 3.39 10.32 6.02
CA LEU A 186 2.62 11.54 5.75
C LEU A 186 2.60 12.43 7.00
N SER A 187 2.57 13.76 6.82
CA SER A 187 2.51 14.69 7.94
C SER A 187 1.17 14.58 8.69
N THR A 188 1.14 15.00 9.96
CA THR A 188 -0.11 15.04 10.77
C THR A 188 -1.17 15.92 10.11
N ALA A 189 -0.77 17.05 9.54
CA ALA A 189 -1.69 18.00 8.91
C ALA A 189 -2.32 17.38 7.65
N ASP A 190 -1.51 16.77 6.80
CA ASP A 190 -1.99 16.14 5.56
C ASP A 190 -2.87 14.92 5.86
N THR A 191 -2.49 14.11 6.87
CA THR A 191 -3.28 12.95 7.29
C THR A 191 -4.66 13.37 7.82
N CYS A 192 -4.71 14.39 8.66
CA CYS A 192 -5.99 14.93 9.19
C CYS A 192 -6.86 15.55 8.08
N ALA A 193 -6.25 16.18 7.06
CA ALA A 193 -6.98 16.74 5.94
C ALA A 193 -7.77 15.65 5.17
N CYS A 194 -7.26 14.41 5.11
CA CYS A 194 -7.98 13.30 4.49
C CYS A 194 -9.28 12.91 5.22
N TYR A 195 -9.41 13.20 6.51
CA TYR A 195 -10.63 12.95 7.29
C TYR A 195 -11.68 14.05 7.14
N MET A 196 -11.30 15.22 6.60
CA MET A 196 -12.16 16.39 6.42
C MET A 196 -12.46 16.62 4.94
N ASN A 197 -12.96 15.58 4.27
CA ASN A 197 -13.38 15.67 2.87
C ASN A 197 -14.79 16.27 2.76
N ASP A 198 -15.06 17.02 1.69
CA ASP A 198 -16.37 17.56 1.34
C ASP A 198 -17.49 16.50 1.44
N THR A 199 -17.20 15.26 1.04
CA THR A 199 -18.16 14.15 1.12
C THR A 199 -18.54 13.82 2.57
N ILE A 200 -17.55 13.80 3.48
CA ILE A 200 -17.77 13.53 4.91
C ILE A 200 -18.56 14.69 5.53
N MET A 201 -18.24 15.93 5.15
CA MET A 201 -18.99 17.12 5.61
C MET A 201 -20.45 17.10 5.18
N VAL A 202 -20.75 16.71 3.93
CA VAL A 202 -22.13 16.52 3.46
C VAL A 202 -22.83 15.42 4.27
N PHE A 203 -22.13 14.32 4.59
CA PHE A 203 -22.69 13.24 5.39
C PHE A 203 -23.03 13.69 6.81
N ILE A 204 -22.15 14.46 7.45
CA ILE A 204 -22.40 15.07 8.77
C ILE A 204 -23.63 15.99 8.70
N GLY A 205 -23.72 16.83 7.66
CA GLY A 205 -24.91 17.67 7.43
C GLY A 205 -26.20 16.86 7.26
N GLY A 206 -26.13 15.73 6.54
CA GLY A 206 -27.24 14.79 6.38
C GLY A 206 -27.67 14.15 7.70
N LEU A 207 -26.72 13.76 8.56
CA LEU A 207 -27.01 13.22 9.90
C LEU A 207 -27.68 14.26 10.80
N ILE A 208 -27.20 15.51 10.78
CA ILE A 208 -27.83 16.61 11.53
C ILE A 208 -29.27 16.84 11.06
N LEU A 209 -29.50 16.85 9.74
CA LEU A 209 -30.83 16.97 9.16
C LEU A 209 -31.74 15.79 9.56
N ALA A 210 -31.23 14.56 9.54
CA ALA A 210 -31.97 13.37 9.96
C ALA A 210 -32.41 13.46 11.43
N ILE A 211 -31.51 13.88 12.32
CA ILE A 211 -31.82 14.10 13.75
C ILE A 211 -32.87 15.22 13.92
N ALA A 212 -32.81 16.29 13.12
CA ALA A 212 -33.82 17.35 13.18
C ALA A 212 -35.21 16.87 12.72
N ILE A 213 -35.28 16.01 11.70
CA ILE A 213 -36.52 15.35 11.24
C ILE A 213 -37.06 14.39 12.30
N GLU A 214 -36.18 13.72 13.03
CA GLU A 214 -36.54 12.84 14.14
C GLU A 214 -37.15 13.65 15.30
N HIS A 215 -36.45 14.69 15.76
CA HIS A 215 -36.90 15.53 16.88
C HIS A 215 -38.22 16.27 16.58
N SER A 216 -38.46 16.63 15.33
CA SER A 216 -39.73 17.24 14.90
C SER A 216 -40.88 16.23 14.72
N ASN A 217 -40.62 14.92 14.88
CA ASN A 217 -41.54 13.83 14.61
C ASN A 217 -42.16 13.91 13.20
N LEU A 218 -41.46 14.55 12.25
CA LEU A 218 -41.98 14.79 10.91
C LEU A 218 -42.21 13.46 10.18
N HIS A 219 -41.27 12.53 10.33
CA HIS A 219 -41.37 11.16 9.80
C HIS A 219 -42.64 10.44 10.29
N LEU A 220 -43.01 10.59 11.57
CA LEU A 220 -44.23 10.00 12.13
C LEU A 220 -45.49 10.63 11.55
N ARG A 221 -45.51 11.96 11.35
CA ARG A 221 -46.63 12.67 10.71
C ARG A 221 -46.84 12.20 9.27
N ILE A 222 -45.75 12.03 8.51
CA ILE A 222 -45.79 11.51 7.14
C ILE A 222 -46.29 10.06 7.14
N ALA A 223 -45.76 9.21 8.02
CA ALA A 223 -46.16 7.81 8.14
C ALA A 223 -47.66 7.66 8.49
N LEU A 224 -48.14 8.40 9.49
CA LEU A 224 -49.56 8.43 9.88
C LEU A 224 -50.45 8.99 8.77
N GLY A 225 -49.98 10.02 8.06
CA GLY A 225 -50.67 10.59 6.91
C GLY A 225 -50.87 9.57 5.78
N VAL A 226 -49.82 8.81 5.46
CA VAL A 226 -49.89 7.73 4.45
C VAL A 226 -50.75 6.57 4.92
N MET A 227 -50.66 6.16 6.19
CA MET A 227 -51.52 5.08 6.71
C MET A 227 -53.01 5.46 6.67
N LYS A 228 -53.33 6.74 6.91
CA LYS A 228 -54.70 7.24 6.78
C LYS A 228 -55.23 7.19 5.33
N THR A 229 -54.37 7.32 4.32
CA THR A 229 -54.80 7.30 2.90
C THR A 229 -54.85 5.88 2.32
N VAL A 230 -54.00 4.97 2.77
CA VAL A 230 -53.86 3.60 2.23
C VAL A 230 -54.97 2.64 2.74
N GLY A 231 -55.53 2.91 3.93
CA GLY A 231 -56.67 2.18 4.51
C GLY A 231 -56.32 0.89 5.27
N CYS A 232 -57.31 0.26 5.90
CA CYS A 232 -57.12 -0.77 6.94
C CYS A 232 -57.00 -2.22 6.45
N SER A 233 -56.67 -2.47 5.18
CA SER A 233 -56.44 -3.86 4.71
C SER A 233 -55.02 -4.29 5.04
N HIS A 234 -54.84 -5.46 5.67
CA HIS A 234 -53.54 -6.02 6.07
C HIS A 234 -52.45 -5.92 4.97
N ALA A 235 -52.79 -6.28 3.74
CA ALA A 235 -51.85 -6.22 2.61
C ALA A 235 -51.49 -4.78 2.20
N ARG A 236 -52.44 -3.85 2.27
CA ARG A 236 -52.21 -2.44 1.96
C ARG A 236 -51.42 -1.74 3.07
N LEU A 237 -51.70 -2.08 4.33
CA LEU A 237 -50.97 -1.57 5.49
C LEU A 237 -49.50 -1.99 5.44
N LEU A 238 -49.22 -3.27 5.20
CA LEU A 238 -47.85 -3.78 5.03
C LEU A 238 -47.17 -3.13 3.82
N GLY A 239 -47.87 -3.02 2.69
CA GLY A 239 -47.36 -2.34 1.49
C GLY A 239 -47.04 -0.86 1.74
N GLY A 240 -47.89 -0.15 2.49
CA GLY A 240 -47.69 1.24 2.88
C GLY A 240 -46.48 1.40 3.82
N LEU A 241 -46.33 0.51 4.80
CA LEU A 241 -45.19 0.51 5.71
C LEU A 241 -43.88 0.26 4.96
N CYS A 242 -43.84 -0.73 4.06
CA CYS A 242 -42.69 -1.01 3.22
C CYS A 242 -42.35 0.17 2.28
N ALA A 243 -43.36 0.80 1.68
CA ALA A 243 -43.16 1.96 0.80
C ALA A 243 -42.58 3.16 1.56
N VAL A 244 -43.13 3.46 2.75
CA VAL A 244 -42.62 4.53 3.62
C VAL A 244 -41.20 4.22 4.08
N THR A 245 -40.92 2.98 4.49
CA THR A 245 -39.56 2.56 4.88
C THR A 245 -38.57 2.72 3.73
N THR A 246 -38.93 2.29 2.53
CA THR A 246 -38.08 2.42 1.33
C THR A 246 -37.81 3.88 1.00
N PHE A 247 -38.83 4.74 1.09
CA PHE A 247 -38.69 6.17 0.85
C PHE A 247 -37.79 6.84 1.89
N ILE A 248 -37.99 6.55 3.18
CA ILE A 248 -37.16 7.09 4.26
C ILE A 248 -35.71 6.60 4.15
N SER A 249 -35.50 5.32 3.79
CA SER A 249 -34.17 4.71 3.63
C SER A 249 -33.33 5.31 2.50
N MET A 250 -33.91 6.11 1.59
CA MET A 250 -33.15 6.86 0.59
C MET A 250 -32.42 8.08 1.18
N TRP A 251 -32.96 8.65 2.27
CA TRP A 251 -32.48 9.91 2.86
C TRP A 251 -31.83 9.72 4.23
N VAL A 252 -32.15 8.61 4.89
CA VAL A 252 -31.67 8.24 6.22
C VAL A 252 -30.89 6.93 6.12
N SER A 253 -29.86 6.74 6.97
CA SER A 253 -29.08 5.50 6.98
C SER A 253 -29.98 4.28 7.26
N ASN A 254 -29.68 3.14 6.64
CA ASN A 254 -30.49 1.91 6.77
C ASN A 254 -30.70 1.51 8.25
N THR A 255 -29.67 1.67 9.08
CA THR A 255 -29.72 1.40 10.51
C THR A 255 -30.68 2.34 11.23
N ALA A 256 -30.63 3.64 10.93
CA ALA A 256 -31.55 4.61 11.52
C ALA A 256 -32.99 4.42 11.01
N ALA A 257 -33.20 4.12 9.73
CA ALA A 257 -34.52 3.80 9.18
C ALA A 257 -35.15 2.59 9.88
N THR A 258 -34.35 1.56 10.18
CA THR A 258 -34.81 0.37 10.92
C THR A 258 -35.15 0.72 12.37
N ALA A 259 -34.29 1.47 13.07
CA ALA A 259 -34.53 1.92 14.44
C ALA A 259 -35.84 2.75 14.55
N MET A 260 -36.13 3.59 13.56
CA MET A 260 -37.38 4.36 13.50
C MET A 260 -38.62 3.50 13.23
N MET A 261 -38.49 2.42 12.44
CA MET A 261 -39.62 1.54 12.11
C MET A 261 -40.02 0.58 13.23
N VAL A 262 -39.08 0.18 14.09
CA VAL A 262 -39.33 -0.71 15.22
C VAL A 262 -40.52 -0.27 16.09
N PRO A 263 -40.58 0.96 16.64
CA PRO A 263 -41.72 1.38 17.46
C PRO A 263 -43.04 1.47 16.68
N ILE A 264 -42.99 1.82 15.39
CA ILE A 264 -44.18 1.90 14.52
C ILE A 264 -44.76 0.49 14.29
N ILE A 265 -43.90 -0.49 13.99
CA ILE A 265 -44.28 -1.89 13.82
C ILE A 265 -44.87 -2.43 15.12
N PHE A 266 -44.26 -2.15 16.27
CA PHE A 266 -44.80 -2.57 17.57
C PHE A 266 -46.17 -1.95 17.88
N ALA A 267 -46.39 -0.68 17.53
CA ALA A 267 -47.70 -0.04 17.68
C ALA A 267 -48.76 -0.72 16.82
N VAL A 268 -48.46 -0.98 15.54
CA VAL A 268 -49.37 -1.67 14.61
C VAL A 268 -49.65 -3.12 15.04
N LEU A 269 -48.63 -3.83 15.51
CA LEU A 269 -48.77 -5.22 15.98
C LEU A 269 -49.71 -5.31 17.19
N ARG A 270 -49.65 -4.37 18.14
CA ARG A 270 -50.55 -4.34 19.30
C ARG A 270 -52.01 -4.16 18.92
N GLU A 271 -52.28 -3.26 17.98
CA GLU A 271 -53.65 -3.03 17.49
C GLU A 271 -54.20 -4.27 16.77
N LEU A 272 -53.36 -4.96 15.98
CA LEU A 272 -53.73 -6.23 15.33
C LEU A 272 -54.00 -7.35 16.35
N GLU A 273 -53.19 -7.45 17.40
CA GLU A 273 -53.36 -8.42 18.48
C GLU A 273 -54.66 -8.17 19.26
N GLN A 274 -55.00 -6.91 19.53
CA GLN A 274 -56.27 -6.54 20.17
C GLN A 274 -57.48 -6.95 19.32
N VAL A 275 -57.47 -6.63 18.02
CA VAL A 275 -58.55 -7.02 17.11
C VAL A 275 -58.70 -8.55 17.05
N LEU A 276 -57.59 -9.29 17.04
CA LEU A 276 -57.62 -10.75 17.04
C LEU A 276 -58.20 -11.30 18.35
N ASN A 277 -57.82 -10.74 19.50
CA ASN A 277 -58.32 -11.13 20.82
C ASN A 277 -59.81 -10.84 21.00
N ASP A 278 -60.28 -9.67 20.55
CA ASP A 278 -61.71 -9.33 20.57
C ASP A 278 -62.53 -10.30 19.71
N PHE A 279 -62.00 -10.68 18.54
CA PHE A 279 -62.63 -11.69 17.68
C PHE A 279 -62.68 -13.07 18.35
N PHE A 280 -61.61 -13.48 19.04
CA PHE A 280 -61.56 -14.74 19.78
C PHE A 280 -62.53 -14.76 20.97
N CYS A 281 -62.67 -13.65 21.70
CA CYS A 281 -63.66 -13.49 22.76
C CYS A 281 -65.09 -13.60 22.23
N LEU A 282 -65.41 -12.94 21.10
CA LEU A 282 -66.73 -13.02 20.47
C LEU A 282 -67.09 -14.43 20.00
N ILE A 283 -66.12 -15.17 19.45
CA ILE A 283 -66.30 -16.57 19.08
C ILE A 283 -66.50 -17.43 20.33
N SER A 284 -65.70 -17.21 21.38
CA SER A 284 -65.82 -17.94 22.65
C SER A 284 -67.18 -17.71 23.30
N ASP A 285 -67.66 -16.47 23.37
CA ASP A 285 -68.97 -16.12 23.94
C ASP A 285 -70.14 -16.67 23.11
N SER A 286 -70.07 -16.57 21.77
CA SER A 286 -71.09 -17.18 20.89
C SER A 286 -71.11 -18.70 21.01
N MET A 287 -69.95 -19.34 21.11
CA MET A 287 -69.86 -20.78 21.25
C MET A 287 -70.35 -21.23 22.63
N TYR A 288 -70.12 -20.44 23.69
CA TYR A 288 -70.69 -20.66 25.01
C TYR A 288 -72.22 -20.54 25.01
N GLU A 289 -72.78 -19.53 24.35
CA GLU A 289 -74.24 -19.36 24.21
C GLU A 289 -74.89 -20.53 23.45
N ILE A 290 -74.21 -21.09 22.44
CA ILE A 290 -74.71 -22.24 21.66
C ILE A 290 -74.58 -23.57 22.44
N LEU A 291 -73.57 -23.70 23.30
CA LEU A 291 -73.33 -24.93 24.08
C LEU A 291 -74.18 -25.02 25.35
N TYR A 292 -74.61 -23.89 25.92
CA TYR A 292 -75.29 -23.83 27.22
C TYR A 292 -76.77 -23.38 27.15
N LYS A 293 -77.35 -23.28 25.96
CA LYS A 293 -78.75 -22.89 25.72
C LYS A 293 -79.44 -23.91 24.83
#